data_AF-A0A1A6G4Q2-F1
#
_entry.id   AF-A0A1A6G4Q2-F1
#
_cell.length_a   1.000
_cell.length_b   1.000
_cell.length_c   1.000
_cell.angle_alpha   90.00
_cell.angle_beta   90.00
_cell.angle_gamma   90.00
#
_symmetry.space_group_name_H-M   'P 1'
#
loop_
_entity.id
_entity.type
_entity.pdbx_description
1 polymer ?
#
loop_
_entity_poly.entity_id
_entity_poly.type
_entity_poly.pdbx_seq_one_letter_code
_entity_poly.pdbx_strand_id
1 'polypeptide(L)' 'MLGQFSEAEALLIKAGVQPGTIDGVLLDLGCSSMQLDAPERGFSLRKDGPLDMRMDGD' A
#
# COMPACT_ATOMS: atom_id res chain seq x y z
N MET A 1 7.30 9.37 -0.98
CA MET A 1 6.06 9.76 -0.26
C MET A 1 5.33 8.48 0.06
N LEU A 2 5.01 8.23 1.33
CA LEU A 2 4.14 7.14 1.75
C LEU A 2 2.76 7.72 2.07
N GLY A 3 1.69 6.95 1.83
CA GLY A 3 0.33 7.40 2.10
C GLY A 3 -0.72 6.42 1.57
N GLN A 4 -1.97 6.66 1.93
CA GLN A 4 -3.10 5.85 1.46
C GLN A 4 -3.50 6.29 0.05
N PHE A 5 -3.85 5.34 -0.82
CA PHE A 5 -4.33 5.68 -2.16
C PHE A 5 -5.66 6.45 -2.15
N SER A 6 -6.45 6.34 -1.08
CA SER A 6 -7.66 7.15 -0.82
C SER A 6 -7.34 8.65 -0.74
N GLU A 7 -6.10 9.01 -0.39
CA GLU A 7 -5.62 10.39 -0.28
C GLU A 7 -4.76 10.82 -1.48
N ALA A 8 -4.75 10.03 -2.56
CA ALA A 8 -3.85 10.22 -3.70
C ALA A 8 -3.90 11.64 -4.28
N GLU A 9 -5.09 12.25 -4.40
CA GLU A 9 -5.23 13.62 -4.92
C GLU A 9 -4.44 14.64 -4.08
N ALA A 10 -4.66 14.65 -2.76
CA ALA A 10 -3.98 15.56 -1.85
C ALA A 10 -2.46 15.32 -1.83
N LEU A 11 -2.04 14.06 -1.89
CA LEU A 11 -0.64 13.66 -1.94
C LEU A 11 0.05 14.10 -3.24
N LEU A 12 -0.61 13.94 -4.39
CA LEU A 12 -0.09 14.35 -5.69
C LEU A 12 0.00 15.88 -5.81
N ILE A 13 -1.00 16.62 -5.34
CA ILE A 13 -0.96 18.09 -5.27
C ILE A 13 0.21 18.55 -4.39
N LYS A 14 0.37 17.93 -3.22
CA LYS A 14 1.50 18.23 -2.31
C LYS A 14 2.86 17.91 -2.95
N ALA A 15 2.93 16.92 -3.83
CA ALA A 15 4.12 16.58 -4.61
C ALA A 15 4.37 17.52 -5.80
N GLY A 16 3.47 18.48 -6.06
CA GLY A 16 3.58 19.45 -7.16
C GLY A 16 2.95 19.00 -8.48
N VAL A 17 2.17 17.92 -8.49
CA VAL A 17 1.42 17.48 -9.66
C VAL A 17 0.18 18.36 -9.84
N GLN A 18 -0.01 18.89 -11.04
CA GLN A 18 -1.13 19.76 -11.34
C GLN A 18 -2.39 18.95 -11.71
N PRO A 19 -3.59 19.41 -11.33
CA PRO A 19 -4.83 18.76 -11.77
C PRO A 19 -4.93 18.69 -13.30
N GLY A 20 -5.37 17.54 -13.81
CA GLY A 20 -5.56 17.33 -15.25
C GLY A 20 -4.29 17.04 -16.06
N THR A 21 -3.12 16.86 -15.43
CA THR A 21 -1.86 16.54 -16.12
C THR A 21 -1.50 15.06 -16.12
N ILE A 22 -2.37 14.19 -15.59
CA ILE A 22 -2.16 12.73 -15.54
C ILE A 22 -3.03 12.09 -16.60
N ASP A 23 -2.41 11.34 -17.52
CA ASP A 23 -3.12 10.62 -18.59
C ASP A 23 -3.66 9.25 -18.15
N GLY A 24 -3.12 8.68 -17.07
CA GLY A 24 -3.55 7.39 -16.56
C GLY A 24 -2.96 7.03 -15.19
N VAL A 25 -3.65 6.14 -14.49
CA VAL A 25 -3.25 5.61 -13.18
C VAL A 25 -3.38 4.08 -13.23
N LEU A 26 -2.34 3.37 -12.77
CA LEU A 26 -2.38 1.93 -12.56
C LEU A 26 -2.44 1.64 -11.07
N LEU A 27 -3.38 0.79 -10.66
CA LEU A 27 -3.48 0.29 -9.29
C LEU A 27 -3.31 -1.23 -9.32
N ASP A 28 -2.21 -1.71 -8.72
CA ASP A 28 -2.03 -3.12 -8.40
C ASP A 28 -2.49 -3.33 -6.95
N LEU A 29 -3.66 -3.95 -6.80
CA LEU A 29 -4.36 -4.05 -5.53
C LEU A 29 -4.11 -5.40 -4.87
N GLY A 30 -3.80 -5.37 -3.58
CA GLY A 30 -3.65 -6.57 -2.76
C GLY A 30 -2.40 -6.51 -1.89
N CYS A 31 -2.04 -7.68 -1.35
CA CYS A 31 -0.84 -7.83 -0.55
C CYS A 31 0.35 -8.17 -1.45
N SER A 32 1.51 -7.59 -1.16
CA SER A 32 2.77 -7.98 -1.80
C SER A 32 3.21 -9.39 -1.38
N SER A 33 4.05 -10.03 -2.19
CA SER A 33 4.71 -11.28 -1.82
C SER A 33 5.49 -11.16 -0.52
N MET A 34 6.17 -10.03 -0.30
CA MET A 34 6.92 -9.75 0.92
C MET A 34 6.04 -9.83 2.18
N GLN A 35 4.78 -9.39 2.11
CA GLN A 35 3.82 -9.49 3.22
C GLN A 35 3.39 -10.94 3.47
N LEU A 36 3.25 -11.75 2.43
CA LEU A 36 2.88 -13.16 2.54
C LEU A 36 4.05 -14.04 3.01
N ASP A 37 5.28 -13.66 2.64
CA ASP A 37 6.49 -14.44 2.90
C ASP A 37 7.05 -14.25 4.32
N ALA A 38 6.81 -13.08 4.92
CA ALA A 38 7.20 -12.66 6.27
C ALA A 38 6.12 -13.00 7.32
N PRO A 39 6.27 -14.08 8.11
CA PRO A 39 5.22 -14.53 9.05
C PRO A 39 4.86 -13.49 10.11
N GLU A 40 5.81 -12.66 10.53
CA GLU A 40 5.64 -11.58 11.49
C GLU A 40 4.63 -10.51 11.03
N ARG A 41 4.33 -10.44 9.73
CA ARG A 41 3.31 -9.53 9.17
C ARG A 41 1.89 -10.09 9.29
N GLY A 42 1.72 -11.37 9.64
CA GLY A 42 0.42 -11.96 9.90
C GLY A 42 -0.45 -12.27 8.67
N PHE A 43 0.06 -12.12 7.44
CA PHE A 43 -0.71 -12.46 6.23
C PHE A 43 -0.60 -13.94 5.82
N SER A 44 0.34 -14.69 6.40
CA SER A 44 0.53 -16.09 6.03
C SER A 44 -0.57 -16.98 6.61
N LEU A 45 -1.22 -17.78 5.76
CA LEU A 45 -2.14 -18.83 6.20
C LEU A 45 -1.43 -20.17 6.50
N ARG A 46 -0.13 -20.26 6.23
CA ARG A 46 0.66 -21.51 6.32
C ARG A 46 1.73 -21.46 7.40
N LYS A 47 2.30 -20.29 7.65
CA LYS A 47 3.35 -20.07 8.66
C LYS A 47 2.72 -19.38 9.87
N ASP A 48 3.09 -19.81 11.07
CA ASP A 48 2.60 -19.20 12.32
C ASP A 48 3.17 -17.80 12.52
N GLY A 49 2.38 -16.90 13.12
CA GLY A 49 2.70 -15.49 13.30
C GLY A 49 1.58 -14.71 14.00
N PRO A 50 1.83 -13.45 14.41
CA PRO A 50 0.80 -12.61 15.02
C PRO A 50 -0.32 -12.31 14.02
N LEU A 51 -1.56 -12.17 14.50
CA LEU A 51 -2.69 -11.72 13.68
C LEU A 51 -2.63 -10.20 13.50
N ASP A 52 -1.64 -9.72 12.75
CA ASP A 52 -1.47 -8.30 12.43
C ASP A 52 -2.28 -7.94 11.17
N MET A 53 -1.90 -8.46 10.00
CA MET A 53 -2.56 -8.24 8.71
C MET A 53 -2.66 -6.76 8.26
N ARG A 54 -2.06 -5.81 8.98
CA ARG A 54 -1.98 -4.42 8.53
C ARG A 54 -0.96 -4.29 7.40
N MET A 55 -1.35 -3.55 6.36
CA MET A 55 -0.50 -3.43 5.16
C MET A 55 0.67 -2.46 5.38
N ASP A 56 0.46 -1.43 6.20
CA ASP A 56 1.52 -0.62 6.77
C ASP A 56 2.29 -1.38 7.87
N GLY A 57 3.38 -0.77 8.34
CA GLY A 57 4.28 -1.35 9.34
C GLY A 57 4.10 -0.76 10.75
N ASP A 58 3.06 0.04 10.96
CA ASP A 58 2.72 0.70 12.23
C ASP A 58 1.57 -0.02 12.92
#